data_AF-A0A9X0D7M4-F1
#
_entry.id   AF-A0A9X0D7M4-F1
#
_cell.length_a   1.000
_cell.length_b   1.000
_cell.length_c   1.000
_cell.angle_alpha   90.00
_cell.angle_beta   90.00
_cell.angle_gamma   90.00
#
_symmetry.space_group_name_H-M   'P 1'
#
loop_
_entity.id
_entity.type
_entity.pdbx_description
1 polymer ?
#
loop_
_entity_poly.entity_id
_entity_poly.type
_entity_poly.pdbx_seq_one_letter_code
_entity_poly.pdbx_strand_id
1 'polypeptide(L)'
;MAVEMIRDKAYLIIRKTYGDCEFRPGAHLNVLLGPNGTGKSSIVCAICLGLAGAPKLLGRATEVRDFIKHGASQAMVEIELYSSSGRNHIITRDMFRSENRSNWKINGKATTMKEVWLNAVFVKKIDQK
;
A
#
# COMPACT_ATOMS: atom_id res chain seq x y z
N MET A 1 12.97 11.68 -1.41
CA MET A 1 13.38 11.04 -0.16
C MET A 1 12.17 10.91 0.74
N ALA A 2 11.73 9.68 1.00
CA ALA A 2 10.81 9.32 2.09
C ALA A 2 10.64 7.80 2.03
N VAL A 3 11.55 7.03 2.62
CA VAL A 3 11.28 5.66 3.08
C VAL A 3 12.12 5.47 4.34
N GLU A 4 11.53 5.76 5.49
CA GLU A 4 12.05 5.31 6.77
C GLU A 4 11.09 4.25 7.30
N MET A 5 11.66 3.09 7.63
CA MET A 5 11.11 1.98 8.41
C MET A 5 9.87 1.25 7.87
N ILE A 6 10.12 0.15 7.15
CA ILE A 6 9.39 -1.09 7.43
C ILE A 6 10.40 -2.01 8.10
N ARG A 7 10.26 -2.19 9.42
CA ARG A 7 11.30 -2.81 10.25
C ARG A 7 11.41 -4.32 10.10
N ASP A 8 10.41 -4.99 9.57
CA ASP A 8 10.51 -6.39 9.20
C ASP A 8 9.44 -6.72 8.16
N LYS A 9 9.81 -7.55 7.19
CA LYS A 9 9.00 -8.13 6.09
C LYS A 9 7.69 -7.39 5.78
N ALA A 10 7.74 -6.43 4.86
CA ALA A 10 6.53 -6.01 4.17
C ALA A 10 6.19 -7.04 3.09
N TYR A 11 4.91 -7.37 2.91
CA TYR A 11 4.45 -8.07 1.72
C TYR A 11 3.60 -7.08 0.94
N LEU A 12 4.00 -6.77 -0.29
CA LEU A 12 3.22 -5.91 -1.17
C LEU A 12 2.68 -6.75 -2.32
N ILE A 13 1.39 -7.06 -2.29
CA ILE A 13 0.71 -7.68 -3.42
C ILE A 13 -0.06 -6.58 -4.15
N ILE A 14 0.40 -6.26 -5.36
CA ILE A 14 -0.34 -5.41 -6.29
C ILE A 14 -1.09 -6.35 -7.23
N ARG A 15 -2.38 -6.59 -6.96
CA ARG A 15 -3.24 -7.32 -7.90
C ARG A 15 -3.86 -6.32 -8.87
N LYS A 16 -3.30 -6.28 -10.09
CA LYS A 16 -3.94 -5.68 -11.25
C LYS A 16 -4.48 -6.83 -12.08
N THR A 17 -5.75 -6.80 -12.46
CA THR A 17 -6.51 -7.91 -13.08
C THR A 17 -5.88 -8.57 -14.33
N TYR A 18 -4.72 -8.12 -14.81
CA TYR A 18 -3.94 -8.71 -15.90
C TYR A 18 -2.42 -8.62 -15.66
N GLY A 19 -1.95 -8.78 -14.41
CA GLY A 19 -0.53 -8.82 -14.06
C GLY A 19 -0.32 -8.59 -12.56
N ASP A 20 -0.09 -9.66 -11.83
CA ASP A 20 0.17 -9.64 -10.39
C ASP A 20 1.66 -9.37 -10.12
N CYS A 21 1.93 -8.63 -9.05
CA CYS A 21 3.29 -8.38 -8.61
C CYS A 21 3.37 -8.49 -7.08
N GLU A 22 4.30 -9.30 -6.60
CA GLU A 22 4.56 -9.52 -5.18
C GLU A 22 5.98 -9.10 -4.83
N PHE A 23 6.13 -8.30 -3.77
CA PHE A 23 7.42 -7.93 -3.20
C PHE A 23 7.51 -8.35 -1.74
N ARG A 24 8.68 -8.87 -1.35
CA ARG A 24 9.02 -9.23 0.02
C ARG A 24 10.30 -8.52 0.45
N PRO A 25 10.25 -7.20 0.73
CA PRO A 25 11.36 -6.47 1.30
C PRO A 25 11.91 -7.11 2.57
N GLY A 26 13.23 -7.01 2.75
CA GLY A 26 13.93 -7.35 3.98
C GLY A 26 13.82 -6.22 5.02
N ALA A 27 14.37 -6.45 6.21
CA ALA A 27 14.50 -5.40 7.21
C ALA A 27 15.38 -4.24 6.72
N HIS A 28 15.19 -3.06 7.29
CA HIS A 28 15.97 -1.84 7.03
C HIS A 28 15.75 -1.23 5.63
N LEU A 29 16.83 -1.06 4.85
CA LEU A 29 16.80 -0.34 3.58
C LEU A 29 16.52 -1.29 2.42
N ASN A 30 15.45 -0.99 1.69
CA ASN A 30 15.13 -1.66 0.43
C ASN A 30 15.24 -0.66 -0.72
N VAL A 31 15.99 -1.01 -1.76
CA VAL A 31 16.22 -0.14 -2.92
C VAL A 31 15.54 -0.72 -4.15
N LEU A 32 14.60 0.04 -4.73
CA LEU A 32 13.92 -0.31 -5.98
C LEU A 32 14.72 0.22 -7.17
N LEU A 33 15.36 -0.69 -7.91
CA LEU A 33 16.20 -0.38 -9.08
C LEU A 33 15.52 -0.79 -10.40
N GLY A 34 15.91 -0.13 -11.50
CA GLY A 34 15.45 -0.47 -12.85
C GLY A 34 15.34 0.74 -13.79
N PRO A 35 15.25 0.51 -15.12
CA PRO A 35 15.11 1.58 -16.13
C PRO A 35 13.88 2.47 -15.93
N ASN A 36 13.85 3.64 -16.57
CA ASN A 36 12.67 4.51 -16.56
C ASN A 36 11.47 3.80 -17.23
N GLY A 37 10.27 4.02 -16.70
CA GLY A 37 9.04 3.38 -17.23
C GLY A 37 8.75 1.96 -16.71
N THR A 38 9.63 1.32 -15.94
CA THR A 38 9.42 -0.07 -15.45
C THR A 38 8.49 -0.20 -14.23
N GLY A 39 7.82 0.88 -13.81
CA GLY A 39 6.83 0.82 -12.72
C GLY A 39 7.37 1.00 -11.29
N LYS A 40 8.66 1.34 -11.10
CA LYS A 40 9.25 1.62 -9.76
C LYS A 40 8.41 2.59 -8.93
N SER A 41 8.05 3.73 -9.52
CA SER A 41 7.22 4.71 -8.81
C SER A 41 5.77 4.27 -8.65
N SER A 42 5.27 3.35 -9.49
CA SER A 42 3.95 2.75 -9.33
C SER A 42 3.91 1.87 -8.09
N ILE A 43 5.01 1.17 -7.77
CA ILE A 43 5.17 0.41 -6.52
C ILE A 43 5.13 1.35 -5.32
N VAL A 44 5.90 2.45 -5.35
CA VAL A 44 5.87 3.46 -4.28
C VAL A 44 4.48 4.05 -4.11
N CYS A 45 3.80 4.39 -5.20
CA CYS A 45 2.43 4.89 -5.16
C CYS A 45 1.46 3.85 -4.55
N ALA A 46 1.61 2.57 -4.90
CA ALA A 46 0.79 1.50 -4.33
C ALA A 46 0.97 1.40 -2.81
N ILE A 47 2.21 1.46 -2.31
CA ILE A 47 2.50 1.47 -0.86
C ILE A 47 1.81 2.65 -0.20
N CYS A 48 2.00 3.87 -0.72
CA CYS A 48 1.36 5.05 -0.16
C CYS A 48 -0.16 4.95 -0.17
N LEU A 49 -0.77 4.48 -1.27
CA LEU A 49 -2.22 4.31 -1.37
C LEU A 49 -2.73 3.22 -0.43
N GLY A 50 -2.02 2.10 -0.28
CA GLY A 50 -2.39 1.01 0.62
C GLY A 50 -2.33 1.43 2.09
N LEU A 51 -1.45 2.36 2.45
CA LEU A 51 -1.33 2.93 3.81
C LEU A 51 -2.15 4.21 4.02
N ALA A 52 -3.24 4.38 3.27
CA ALA A 52 -4.15 5.54 3.38
C ALA A 52 -3.50 6.92 3.10
N GLY A 53 -2.41 6.95 2.33
CA GLY A 53 -1.84 8.18 1.79
C GLY A 53 -2.77 8.84 0.77
N ALA A 54 -2.85 10.18 0.82
CA ALA A 54 -3.70 10.94 -0.09
C ALA A 54 -3.13 10.92 -1.53
N PRO A 55 -3.94 10.63 -2.57
CA PRO A 55 -3.51 10.62 -3.97
C PRO A 55 -2.76 11.89 -4.40
N LYS A 56 -3.23 13.06 -3.94
CA LYS A 56 -2.61 14.37 -4.24
C LYS A 56 -1.14 14.47 -3.83
N LEU A 57 -0.72 13.74 -2.78
CA LEU A 57 0.68 13.74 -2.32
C LEU A 57 1.62 13.00 -3.29
N LEU A 58 1.08 12.18 -4.19
CA LEU A 58 1.87 11.38 -5.12
C LEU A 58 2.27 12.15 -6.39
N GLY A 59 1.77 13.38 -6.57
CA GLY A 59 2.17 14.30 -7.65
C GLY A 59 1.89 13.77 -9.06
N ARG A 60 0.99 12.78 -9.19
CA ARG A 60 0.73 12.05 -10.45
C ARG A 60 -0.74 12.06 -10.86
N ALA A 61 -1.63 12.01 -9.88
CA ALA A 61 -3.06 11.96 -10.08
C ALA A 61 -3.78 12.46 -8.84
N THR A 62 -5.01 12.92 -9.03
CA THR A 62 -5.84 13.50 -7.96
C THR A 62 -6.83 12.48 -7.41
N GLU A 63 -7.18 11.46 -8.20
CA GLU A 63 -8.20 10.47 -7.86
C GLU A 63 -7.64 9.06 -7.81
N VAL A 64 -8.32 8.19 -7.07
CA VAL A 64 -7.89 6.80 -6.86
C VAL A 64 -8.01 6.00 -8.16
N ARG A 65 -9.05 6.26 -8.96
CA ARG A 65 -9.29 5.59 -10.24
C ARG A 65 -8.15 5.74 -11.25
N ASP A 66 -7.35 6.79 -11.13
CA ASP A 66 -6.24 7.07 -12.04
C ASP A 66 -5.03 6.14 -11.79
N PHE A 67 -4.95 5.51 -10.62
CA PHE A 67 -3.91 4.53 -10.29
C PHE A 67 -4.25 3.10 -10.75
N ILE A 68 -5.52 2.88 -11.12
CA ILE A 68 -6.00 1.63 -11.71
C ILE A 68 -5.42 1.51 -13.13
N LYS A 69 -4.95 0.31 -13.51
CA LYS A 69 -4.41 0.04 -14.86
C LYS A 69 -5.42 0.50 -15.92
N HIS A 70 -4.94 1.12 -17.00
CA HIS A 70 -5.80 1.41 -18.16
C HIS A 70 -6.45 0.11 -18.68
N GLY A 71 -7.74 0.19 -19.02
CA GLY A 71 -8.54 -0.99 -19.41
C GLY A 71 -8.99 -1.89 -18.25
N ALA A 72 -8.54 -1.66 -17.01
CA ALA A 72 -9.02 -2.41 -15.83
C ALA A 72 -10.12 -1.64 -15.08
N SER A 73 -11.11 -2.39 -14.58
CA SER A 73 -12.23 -1.87 -13.77
C SER A 73 -11.89 -1.73 -12.29
N GLN A 74 -10.90 -2.47 -11.80
CA GLN A 74 -10.52 -2.50 -10.39
C GLN A 74 -9.01 -2.74 -10.20
N ALA A 75 -8.51 -2.42 -9.01
CA ALA A 75 -7.18 -2.78 -8.55
C ALA A 75 -7.19 -3.03 -7.04
N MET A 76 -6.30 -3.89 -6.57
CA MET A 76 -6.11 -4.16 -5.14
C MET A 76 -4.65 -3.94 -4.75
N VAL A 77 -4.46 -3.35 -3.58
CA VAL A 77 -3.19 -3.32 -2.88
C VAL A 77 -3.37 -4.03 -1.54
N GLU A 78 -2.48 -4.98 -1.25
CA GLU A 78 -2.38 -5.63 0.06
C GLU A 78 -0.98 -5.38 0.63
N ILE A 79 -0.93 -4.92 1.88
CA ILE A 79 0.29 -4.63 2.61
C ILE A 79 0.25 -5.37 3.93
N GLU A 80 1.17 -6.30 4.11
CA GLU A 80 1.44 -6.89 5.42
C GLU A 80 2.50 -6.06 6.14
N LEU A 81 2.20 -5.66 7.38
CA LEU A 81 3.08 -4.94 8.28
C LEU A 81 3.48 -5.87 9.41
N TYR A 82 4.79 -6.00 9.62
CA TYR A 82 5.31 -6.76 10.75
C TYR A 82 4.86 -6.20 12.10
N SER A 83 4.61 -7.10 13.04
CA SER A 83 4.37 -6.76 14.44
C SER A 83 5.21 -7.63 15.37
N SER A 84 5.97 -7.00 16.25
CA SER A 84 6.73 -7.70 17.31
C SER A 84 5.83 -8.31 18.38
N SER A 85 4.57 -7.88 18.48
CA SER A 85 3.58 -8.41 19.43
C SER A 85 2.95 -9.74 18.99
N GLY A 86 3.42 -10.31 17.88
CA GLY A 86 3.08 -11.67 17.44
C GLY A 86 2.52 -11.70 16.03
N ARG A 87 1.27 -11.25 15.84
CA ARG A 87 0.58 -11.35 14.54
C ARG A 87 0.75 -10.09 13.71
N ASN A 88 1.28 -10.25 12.51
CA ASN A 88 1.37 -9.19 11.52
C ASN A 88 -0.01 -8.63 11.14
N HIS A 89 -0.03 -7.35 10.78
CA HIS A 89 -1.24 -6.65 10.34
C HIS A 89 -1.31 -6.64 8.82
N ILE A 90 -2.40 -7.16 8.26
CA ILE A 90 -2.63 -7.16 6.82
C ILE A 90 -3.64 -6.06 6.50
N ILE A 91 -3.21 -5.05 5.74
CA ILE A 91 -4.05 -3.97 5.24
C ILE A 91 -4.37 -4.25 3.78
N THR A 92 -5.65 -4.33 3.43
CA THR A 92 -6.10 -4.51 2.05
C THR A 92 -6.92 -3.30 1.63
N ARG A 93 -6.61 -2.74 0.45
CA ARG A 93 -7.37 -1.70 -0.22
C ARG A 93 -7.83 -2.18 -1.59
N ASP A 94 -9.14 -2.36 -1.74
CA ASP A 94 -9.76 -2.60 -3.05
C ASP A 94 -10.21 -1.26 -3.65
N MET A 95 -9.91 -1.00 -4.93
CA MET A 95 -10.20 0.25 -5.63
C MET A 95 -11.03 -0.03 -6.88
N PHE A 96 -12.11 0.71 -7.07
CA PHE A 96 -13.06 0.52 -8.17
C PHE A 96 -13.12 1.77 -9.06
N ARG A 97 -12.92 1.59 -10.37
CA ARG A 97 -12.86 2.69 -11.35
C ARG A 97 -14.21 3.39 -11.53
N SER A 98 -15.28 2.61 -11.67
CA SER A 98 -16.65 3.09 -11.95
C SER A 98 -17.19 3.97 -10.82
N GLU A 99 -16.92 3.59 -9.57
CA GLU A 99 -17.47 4.24 -8.38
C GLU A 99 -16.53 5.28 -7.76
N ASN A 100 -15.29 5.40 -8.28
CA ASN A 100 -14.20 6.16 -7.66
C ASN A 100 -14.06 5.89 -6.14
N ARG A 101 -14.36 4.65 -5.72
CA ARG A 101 -14.46 4.26 -4.31
C ARG A 101 -13.36 3.29 -3.92
N SER A 102 -13.08 3.25 -2.62
CA SER A 102 -12.19 2.26 -2.03
C SER A 102 -12.90 1.49 -0.92
N ASN A 103 -12.66 0.18 -0.86
CA ASN A 103 -12.95 -0.63 0.31
C ASN A 103 -11.67 -0.89 1.08
N TRP A 104 -11.77 -0.87 2.40
CA TRP A 104 -10.64 -1.06 3.30
C TRP A 104 -10.87 -2.27 4.19
N LYS A 105 -9.82 -3.05 4.40
CA LYS A 105 -9.82 -4.18 5.33
C LYS A 105 -8.55 -4.17 6.17
N ILE A 106 -8.68 -4.53 7.45
CA ILE A 106 -7.56 -4.90 8.32
C ILE A 106 -7.77 -6.34 8.76
N ASN A 107 -6.79 -7.21 8.51
CA ASN A 107 -6.85 -8.64 8.80
C ASN A 107 -8.13 -9.30 8.24
N GLY A 108 -8.51 -8.92 7.02
CA GLY A 108 -9.71 -9.41 6.33
C GLY A 108 -11.04 -8.79 6.80
N LYS A 109 -11.06 -8.04 7.90
CA LYS A 109 -12.28 -7.38 8.41
C LYS A 109 -12.45 -6.01 7.79
N ALA A 110 -13.67 -5.71 7.31
CA ALA A 110 -14.00 -4.40 6.75
C ALA A 110 -13.78 -3.28 7.78
N THR A 111 -13.23 -2.16 7.32
CA THR A 111 -12.86 -1.01 8.16
C THR A 111 -12.97 0.27 7.33
N THR A 112 -12.68 1.43 7.93
CA THR A 112 -12.67 2.72 7.24
C THR A 112 -11.24 3.18 6.92
N MET A 113 -11.09 4.08 5.94
CA MET A 113 -9.81 4.74 5.67
C MET A 113 -9.24 5.44 6.91
N LYS A 114 -10.12 6.04 7.73
CA LYS A 114 -9.73 6.73 8.97
C LYS A 114 -9.12 5.76 9.97
N GLU A 115 -9.72 4.59 10.14
CA GLU A 115 -9.18 3.54 11.00
C GLU A 115 -7.84 3.01 10.47
N VAL A 116 -7.71 2.78 9.16
CA VAL A 116 -6.42 2.40 8.57
C VAL A 116 -5.37 3.48 8.81
N TRP A 117 -5.69 4.76 8.63
CA TRP A 117 -4.75 5.86 8.87
C TRP A 117 -4.32 5.92 10.34
N LEU A 118 -5.26 5.81 11.29
CA LEU A 118 -4.95 5.78 12.72
C LEU A 118 -4.05 4.58 13.05
N ASN A 119 -4.40 3.38 12.58
CA ASN A 119 -3.69 2.13 12.89
C ASN A 119 -2.34 2.00 12.17
N ALA A 120 -2.20 2.51 10.95
CA ALA A 120 -0.92 2.57 10.24
C ALA A 120 0.04 3.56 10.89
N VAL A 121 -0.48 4.65 11.49
CA VAL A 121 0.32 5.60 12.29
C VAL A 121 0.74 5.00 13.65
N PHE A 122 0.00 4.03 14.20
CA PHE A 122 0.34 3.36 15.47
C PHE A 122 1.63 2.55 15.42
N VAL A 123 2.17 2.21 14.25
CA VAL A 123 3.52 1.61 14.14
C VAL A 123 4.59 2.55 14.74
N LYS A 124 4.37 3.88 14.79
CA LYS A 124 5.30 4.80 15.47
C LYS A 124 5.28 4.74 17.01
N LYS A 125 4.24 4.18 17.65
CA LYS A 125 4.14 4.17 19.12
C LYS A 125 4.65 2.88 19.78
N ILE A 126 4.82 1.80 19.02
CA ILE A 126 5.27 0.51 19.57
C ILE A 126 6.80 0.48 19.79
N ASP A 127 7.56 1.32 19.08
CA ASP A 127 9.03 1.42 19.19
C ASP A 127 9.52 2.52 20.16
N GLN A 128 8.64 3.11 20.99
CA GLN A 128 9.02 4.14 21.99
C GLN A 128 8.97 3.62 23.45
N LYS A 129 9.23 2.33 23.67
CA LYS A 129 9.59 1.83 25.01
C LYS A 129 10.97 1.21 25.00
#